data_AF-A0A9E4TUS4-F1
#
_entry.id   AF-A0A9E4TUS4-F1
#
_cell.length_a   1.000
_cell.length_b   1.000
_cell.length_c   1.000
_cell.angle_alpha   90.00
_cell.angle_beta   90.00
_cell.angle_gamma   90.00
#
_symmetry.space_group_name_H-M   'P 1'
#
loop_
_entity.id
_entity.type
_entity.pdbx_description
1 polymer ?
#
loop_
_entity_poly.entity_id
_entity_poly.type
_entity_poly.pdbx_seq_one_letter_code
_entity_poly.pdbx_strand_id
1 'polypeptide(L)'
;MASLLYGSGLRLLECLRLRVHDIEFDRRQIMVRDGKGGKDRVTVLPDPVAEPLRRQIEKVRIIHEEDTLKGLGEVYLPFALERK
;
A
#
# COMPACT_ATOMS: atom_id res chain seq x y z
N MET A 1 0.14 3.58 -11.86
CA MET A 1 1.12 2.56 -11.43
C MET A 1 2.53 2.83 -11.97
N ALA A 2 2.73 3.13 -13.26
CA ALA A 2 4.07 3.39 -13.82
C ALA A 2 4.85 4.52 -13.08
N SER A 3 4.18 5.61 -12.73
CA SER A 3 4.76 6.72 -11.95
C SER A 3 5.20 6.33 -10.54
N LEU A 4 4.48 5.41 -9.90
CA LEU A 4 4.80 4.90 -8.56
C LEU A 4 6.01 3.97 -8.60
N LEU A 5 6.05 3.05 -9.58
CA LEU A 5 7.19 2.16 -9.79
C LEU A 5 8.47 2.94 -10.06
N TYR A 6 8.41 3.92 -10.97
CA TYR A 6 9.56 4.73 -11.35
C TYR A 6 10.02 5.65 -10.23
N GLY A 7 9.10 6.44 -9.65
CA GLY A 7 9.47 7.45 -8.65
C GLY A 7 9.83 6.89 -7.28
N SER A 8 9.39 5.67 -6.95
CA SER A 8 9.58 5.06 -5.63
C SER A 8 10.57 3.87 -5.67
N GLY A 9 11.09 3.51 -6.85
CA GLY A 9 12.02 2.38 -6.99
C GLY A 9 11.45 1.02 -6.58
N LEU A 10 10.12 0.88 -6.62
CA LEU A 10 9.42 -0.36 -6.27
C LEU A 10 9.58 -1.38 -7.38
N ARG A 11 9.76 -2.65 -7.00
CA ARG A 11 9.57 -3.75 -7.94
C ARG A 11 8.09 -3.98 -8.20
N LEU A 12 7.78 -4.65 -9.30
CA LEU A 12 6.40 -4.96 -9.70
C LEU A 12 5.62 -5.63 -8.56
N LEU A 13 6.18 -6.68 -7.95
CA LEU A 13 5.52 -7.41 -6.87
C LEU A 13 5.42 -6.59 -5.57
N GLU A 14 6.39 -5.74 -5.29
CA GLU A 14 6.37 -4.83 -4.14
C GLU A 14 5.23 -3.81 -4.29
N CYS A 15 5.04 -3.26 -5.51
CA CYS A 15 3.95 -2.34 -5.82
C CYS A 15 2.57 -3.02 -5.80
N LEU A 16 2.46 -4.26 -6.28
CA LEU A 16 1.19 -5.00 -6.31
C LEU A 16 0.73 -5.45 -4.91
N ARG A 17 1.66 -5.65 -3.98
CA ARG A 17 1.38 -6.07 -2.60
C ARG A 17 1.33 -4.92 -1.61
N LEU A 18 1.54 -3.68 -2.07
CA LEU A 18 1.57 -2.50 -1.22
C LEU A 18 0.21 -2.31 -0.54
N ARG A 19 0.23 -2.11 0.78
CA ARG A 19 -0.99 -1.88 1.58
C ARG A 19 -1.13 -0.41 1.93
N VAL A 20 -2.36 0.01 2.25
CA VAL A 20 -2.66 1.40 2.66
C VAL A 20 -1.83 1.82 3.87
N HIS A 21 -1.68 0.92 4.86
CA HIS A 21 -0.87 1.16 6.06
C HIS A 21 0.62 1.39 5.76
N ASP A 22 1.12 0.90 4.63
CA ASP A 22 2.53 1.03 4.29
C ASP A 22 2.86 2.39 3.64
N ILE A 23 1.86 3.23 3.39
CA ILE A 23 2.03 4.55 2.76
C ILE A 23 1.90 5.63 3.83
N GLU A 24 3.00 6.34 4.10
CA GLU A 24 3.03 7.46 5.03
C GLU A 24 3.11 8.79 4.28
N PHE A 25 1.96 9.45 4.15
CA PHE A 25 1.83 10.69 3.38
C PHE A 25 2.54 11.87 4.04
N ASP A 26 2.57 11.96 5.37
CA ASP A 26 3.15 13.09 6.09
C ASP A 26 4.68 13.11 5.97
N ARG A 27 5.30 11.94 6.06
CA ARG A 27 6.75 11.76 5.91
C ARG A 27 7.18 11.54 4.46
N ARG A 28 6.23 11.41 3.52
CA ARG A 28 6.45 11.07 2.11
C ARG A 28 7.27 9.80 1.96
N GLN A 29 6.86 8.76 2.67
CA GLN A 29 7.57 7.48 2.74
C GLN A 29 6.65 6.31 2.39
N ILE A 30 7.24 5.26 1.83
CA ILE A 30 6.59 3.99 1.56
C ILE A 30 7.41 2.89 2.24
N MET A 31 6.76 2.11 3.11
CA MET A 31 7.33 0.92 3.69
C MET A 31 7.21 -0.25 2.70
N VAL A 32 8.33 -0.81 2.30
CA VAL A 32 8.39 -2.02 1.46
C VAL A 32 8.65 -3.20 2.35
N ARG A 33 7.63 -4.05 2.54
CA ARG A 33 7.74 -5.29 3.31
C ARG A 33 8.29 -6.42 2.45
N ASP A 34 9.04 -7.31 3.09
CA ASP A 34 9.60 -8.51 2.44
C ASP A 34 10.42 -8.17 1.17
N GLY A 35 11.29 -7.17 1.32
CA GLY A 35 12.26 -6.81 0.29
C GLY A 35 13.29 -7.92 0.04
N LYS A 36 14.27 -7.65 -0.84
CA LYS A 36 15.32 -8.66 -1.14
C LYS A 36 16.01 -9.12 0.15
N GLY A 37 15.95 -10.43 0.41
CA GLY A 37 16.54 -11.04 1.61
C GLY A 37 15.64 -11.00 2.85
N GLY A 38 14.33 -10.78 2.69
CA GLY A 38 13.35 -10.80 3.78
C GLY A 38 13.46 -9.59 4.71
N LYS A 39 14.03 -8.48 4.22
CA LYS A 39 14.23 -7.26 5.00
C LYS A 39 13.30 -6.17 4.51
N ASP A 40 12.66 -5.51 5.47
CA ASP A 40 11.87 -4.32 5.22
C ASP A 40 12.79 -3.14 4.89
N ARG A 41 12.31 -2.25 4.03
CA ARG A 41 13.02 -1.02 3.68
C ARG A 41 12.04 0.12 3.47
N VAL A 42 12.49 1.34 3.68
CA VAL A 42 11.72 2.54 3.36
C VAL A 42 12.17 3.10 2.02
N THR A 43 11.22 3.53 1.21
CA THR A 43 11.47 4.28 -0.03
C THR A 43 10.65 5.57 -0.05
N VAL A 44 10.91 6.43 -1.03
CA VAL A 44 10.25 7.73 -1.20
C VAL A 44 8.84 7.55 -1.77
N LEU A 45 7.90 8.36 -1.28
CA LEU A 45 6.61 8.61 -1.94
C LEU A 45 6.75 9.88 -2.80
N PRO A 46 6.69 9.78 -4.13
CA PRO A 46 6.77 10.97 -4.99
C PRO A 46 5.54 11.87 -4.84
N ASP A 47 5.75 13.19 -4.74
CA ASP A 47 4.67 14.17 -4.62
C ASP A 47 3.60 14.06 -5.73
N PRO A 48 3.94 13.85 -7.02
CA PRO A 48 2.94 13.77 -8.08
C PRO A 48 1.99 12.56 -7.95
N VAL A 49 2.38 11.53 -7.20
CA VAL A 49 1.54 10.33 -7.01
C VAL A 49 0.76 10.33 -5.70
N ALA A 50 1.04 11.27 -4.79
CA ALA A 50 0.36 11.34 -3.49
C ALA A 50 -1.15 11.57 -3.65
N GLU A 51 -1.57 12.58 -4.42
CA GLU A 51 -2.99 12.86 -4.65
C GLU A 51 -3.72 11.74 -5.42
N PRO A 52 -3.17 11.19 -6.52
CA PRO A 52 -3.73 10.01 -7.16
C PRO A 52 -3.88 8.81 -6.20
N LEU A 53 -2.92 8.60 -5.29
CA LEU A 53 -3.00 7.53 -4.30
C LEU A 53 -4.11 7.77 -3.26
N ARG A 54 -4.28 9.00 -2.76
CA ARG A 54 -5.39 9.33 -1.85
C ARG A 54 -6.74 9.03 -2.48
N ARG A 55 -6.94 9.41 -3.74
CA ARG A 55 -8.18 9.09 -4.49
C ARG A 55 -8.40 7.59 -4.65
N GLN A 56 -7.33 6.85 -4.93
CA GLN A 56 -7.41 5.40 -5.06
C GLN A 56 -7.77 4.74 -3.72
N ILE A 57 -7.20 5.21 -2.61
CA ILE A 57 -7.52 4.72 -1.26
C ILE A 57 -9.00 4.96 -0.96
N GLU A 58 -9.52 6.17 -1.24
CA GLU A 58 -10.92 6.49 -1.00
C GLU A 58 -11.87 5.63 -1.83
N LYS A 59 -11.54 5.39 -3.11
CA LYS A 59 -12.30 4.48 -3.96
C LYS A 59 -12.34 3.06 -3.38
N VAL A 60 -11.19 2.55 -2.92
CA VAL A 60 -11.10 1.21 -2.33
C VAL A 60 -11.83 1.14 -0.99
N ARG A 61 -11.82 2.21 -0.20
CA ARG A 61 -12.58 2.32 1.06
C ARG A 61 -14.07 2.11 0.83
N ILE A 62 -14.65 2.79 -0.15
CA ILE A 62 -16.07 2.66 -0.51
C ILE A 62 -16.39 1.21 -0.91
N ILE A 63 -15.57 0.60 -1.76
CA ILE A 63 -15.74 -0.80 -2.18
C ILE A 63 -15.68 -1.74 -0.97
N HIS A 64 -14.71 -1.52 -0.07
CA HIS A 64 -14.54 -2.33 1.12
C HIS A 64 -15.71 -2.19 2.10
N GLU A 65 -16.27 -0.99 2.25
CA GLU A 65 -17.48 -0.77 3.06
C GLU A 65 -18.68 -1.54 2.48
N GLU A 66 -18.87 -1.52 1.16
CA GLU A 66 -19.92 -2.31 0.50
C GLU A 66 -19.71 -3.82 0.65
N ASP A 67 -18.46 -4.30 0.52
CA ASP A 67 -18.13 -5.71 0.67
C ASP A 67 -18.30 -6.17 2.12
N THR A 68 -17.97 -5.32 3.08
CA THR A 68 -18.18 -5.57 4.52
C THR A 68 -19.66 -5.73 4.84
N LEU A 69 -20.52 -4.87 4.27
CA LEU A 69 -21.97 -5.00 4.42
C LEU A 69 -22.52 -6.30 3.83
N LYS A 70 -21.85 -6.87 2.82
CA LYS A 70 -22.20 -8.15 2.20
C LYS A 70 -21.55 -9.36 2.89
N GLY A 71 -20.77 -9.15 3.96
CA GLY A 71 -20.03 -10.21 4.66
C GLY A 71 -18.80 -10.73 3.93
N LEU A 72 -18.27 -9.98 2.95
CA LEU A 72 -17.11 -10.33 2.11
C LEU A 72 -15.87 -9.47 2.41
N GLY A 73 -15.84 -8.76 3.54
CA GLY A 73 -14.77 -7.81 3.88
C GLY A 73 -13.45 -8.43 4.36
N GLU A 74 -13.33 -9.76 4.42
CA GLU A 74 -12.12 -10.40 4.92
C GLU A 74 -10.97 -10.34 3.91
N VAL A 75 -9.79 -9.94 4.38
CA VAL A 75 -8.57 -9.92 3.57
C VAL A 75 -7.46 -10.69 4.26
N TYR A 76 -6.65 -11.40 3.46
CA TYR A 76 -5.43 -12.04 3.96
C TYR A 76 -4.48 -10.98 4.54
N LEU A 77 -4.13 -11.11 5.81
CA LEU A 77 -3.10 -10.33 6.49
C LEU A 77 -1.82 -11.16 6.56
N PRO A 78 -0.64 -10.63 6.18
CA PRO A 78 0.63 -11.32 6.39
C PRO A 78 0.88 -11.42 7.89
N PHE A 79 1.55 -12.47 8.34
CA PHE A 79 1.78 -12.84 9.75
C PHE A 79 2.24 -11.71 10.70
N ALA A 80 2.77 -10.60 10.18
CA ALA A 80 3.20 -9.45 10.96
C ALA A 80 2.06 -8.50 11.40
N LEU A 81 0.86 -8.56 10.81
CA LEU A 81 -0.28 -7.69 11.16
C LEU A 81 -1.34 -8.39 12.02
N GLU A 82 -1.21 -9.70 12.25
CA GLU A 82 -2.12 -10.46 13.11
C GLU A 82 -1.80 -10.27 14.61
N ARG A 83 -0.61 -9.74 14.92
CA ARG A 83 -0.21 -9.37 16.29
C ARG A 83 -0.28 -7.86 16.50
N LYS A 84 -1.48 -7.38 16.82
CA LYS A 84 -1.84 -6.10 17.46
C LYS A 84 -1.38 -4.79 16.79
#